data_AF-A0A535MVS6-F1
#
_entry.id   AF-A0A535MVS6-F1
#
_cell.length_a   1.000
_cell.length_b   1.000
_cell.length_c   1.000
_cell.angle_alpha   90.00
_cell.angle_beta   90.00
_cell.angle_gamma   90.00
#
_symmetry.space_group_name_H-M   'P 1'
#
loop_
_entity.id
_entity.type
_entity.pdbx_description
1 polymer ?
#
loop_
_entity_poly.entity_id
_entity_poly.type
_entity_poly.pdbx_seq_one_letter_code
_entity_poly.pdbx_strand_id
1 'polypeptide(L)'
;MIRDLGAPSKSPERDKAVASKGQAQEGRPAGESLETPAGLTSASIAQLQRFAGNAAVSSLLTRAAGPAGPRPTVQRDDVTLASGHTVGDSAGASANLRADVLVAMDRLHQIGSMDDAPYSTERAQVAALPEGALRPDQIPQTRAALARNRQAILSAAGSQRALHLPLSGGVGAGQSNDKTDVAAVQDLLHAEWFLTNESYDRERAVVNAAGAAVDPGAVPDTIAGIPRLKAGILQGTPLHAPIGAGLSGPRAAQEQADIAAYDAAKAQHDTNRTTLRTFVDDGFNQRHDRMLKNSTEWVRTNRIKIYPLTPTHDSAARAAQAGKPAGAAYFSYPTGDLMSPAVYYTRRMMGETPYDNTNVNLEDSTSVDGFQDAGVIAIMQSAIAQGRQYFWSVLRHELQHAADFHGAADIDGYKTEFRAYWLGSREYDAISPTRLVHHKGWTWNARQYAIFNNLYTSADYAYVKTAWDAEDALPRAGRNFQRAVVDFWRPVSVNPSNSLRVGDFYSKLTATSHADCDADTRATPNANVAALRVSAMALDRNDRRDVWHNLEMARAIPVHIKSRVRREISRILSL
;
A
#
# COMPACT_ATOMS: atom_id res chain seq x y z
N MET A 1 -23.77 -22.74 -43.40
CA MET A 1 -24.79 -23.78 -43.64
C MET A 1 -25.10 -24.46 -42.32
N ILE A 2 -26.39 -24.55 -42.03
CA ILE A 2 -27.02 -24.93 -40.76
C ILE A 2 -26.89 -26.44 -40.54
N ARG A 3 -26.64 -26.92 -39.31
CA ARG A 3 -27.61 -27.73 -38.54
C ARG A 3 -27.10 -28.14 -37.16
N ASP A 4 -28.08 -28.04 -36.28
CA ASP A 4 -28.12 -28.18 -34.85
C ASP A 4 -28.80 -29.53 -34.51
N LEU A 5 -28.86 -29.83 -33.20
CA LEU A 5 -29.77 -30.74 -32.48
C LEU A 5 -29.25 -32.14 -32.09
N GLY A 6 -29.26 -32.37 -30.76
CA GLY A 6 -29.91 -33.56 -30.19
C GLY A 6 -29.13 -34.38 -29.16
N ALA A 7 -29.29 -34.06 -27.87
CA ALA A 7 -29.22 -35.04 -26.76
C ALA A 7 -30.64 -35.64 -26.52
N PRO A 8 -30.94 -36.45 -25.47
CA PRO A 8 -30.15 -37.31 -24.57
C PRO A 8 -30.79 -38.71 -24.33
N SER A 9 -30.14 -39.65 -23.61
CA SER A 9 -30.84 -40.81 -23.00
C SER A 9 -30.06 -41.58 -21.91
N LYS A 10 -30.57 -41.47 -20.66
CA LYS A 10 -30.87 -42.50 -19.61
C LYS A 10 -29.80 -43.48 -19.03
N SER A 11 -29.55 -43.32 -17.71
CA SER A 11 -29.74 -44.25 -16.53
C SER A 11 -29.23 -45.72 -16.58
N PRO A 12 -28.85 -46.39 -15.45
CA PRO A 12 -29.54 -46.33 -14.14
C PRO A 12 -28.71 -46.44 -12.82
N GLU A 13 -29.42 -46.13 -11.74
CA GLU A 13 -29.11 -46.34 -10.31
C GLU A 13 -29.14 -47.82 -9.88
N ARG A 14 -28.48 -48.14 -8.75
CA ARG A 14 -28.96 -49.14 -7.79
C ARG A 14 -28.66 -48.76 -6.33
N ASP A 15 -29.76 -48.80 -5.59
CA ASP A 15 -30.01 -48.62 -4.15
C ASP A 15 -29.09 -49.32 -3.15
N LYS A 16 -29.02 -48.72 -1.94
CA LYS A 16 -29.44 -49.39 -0.70
C LYS A 16 -29.89 -48.37 0.37
N ALA A 17 -31.17 -48.45 0.70
CA ALA A 17 -31.84 -47.76 1.81
C ALA A 17 -31.88 -48.62 3.09
N VAL A 18 -32.48 -48.06 4.15
CA VAL A 18 -33.16 -48.62 5.36
C VAL A 18 -32.67 -47.88 6.61
N ALA A 19 -33.47 -47.29 7.51
CA ALA A 19 -34.92 -47.13 7.72
C ALA A 19 -35.10 -46.00 8.79
N SER A 20 -36.01 -45.03 8.64
CA SER A 20 -37.48 -45.03 8.82
C SER A 20 -37.96 -44.79 10.26
N LYS A 21 -38.79 -43.74 10.42
CA LYS A 21 -40.07 -43.61 11.18
C LYS A 21 -40.21 -42.15 11.63
N GLY A 22 -41.27 -41.39 11.35
CA GLY A 22 -42.52 -41.59 10.63
C GLY A 22 -43.50 -40.46 10.98
N GLN A 23 -44.24 -39.99 9.97
CA GLN A 23 -45.60 -39.38 9.99
C GLN A 23 -45.85 -38.09 10.81
N ALA A 24 -46.70 -37.13 10.47
CA ALA A 24 -47.47 -36.65 9.30
C ALA A 24 -48.09 -35.30 9.80
N GLN A 25 -48.23 -34.20 9.04
CA GLN A 25 -49.47 -33.81 8.35
C GLN A 25 -49.33 -32.40 7.70
N GLU A 26 -49.87 -32.28 6.47
CA GLU A 26 -50.72 -31.20 5.93
C GLU A 26 -50.21 -29.73 5.73
N GLY A 27 -49.97 -29.36 4.46
CA GLY A 27 -50.82 -28.40 3.71
C GLY A 27 -50.83 -26.87 3.99
N ARG A 28 -50.02 -26.10 3.20
CA ARG A 28 -50.17 -24.70 2.70
C ARG A 28 -50.26 -23.51 3.71
N PRO A 29 -49.98 -22.23 3.33
CA PRO A 29 -49.41 -21.65 2.11
C PRO A 29 -48.17 -20.73 2.35
N ALA A 30 -47.63 -20.17 1.27
CA ALA A 30 -46.60 -19.13 1.29
C ALA A 30 -47.12 -17.81 1.87
N GLY A 31 -46.32 -17.14 2.71
CA GLY A 31 -46.53 -15.77 3.15
C GLY A 31 -46.77 -15.63 4.65
N GLU A 32 -45.71 -15.74 5.45
CA GLU A 32 -45.67 -15.13 6.78
C GLU A 32 -44.27 -14.56 7.00
N SER A 33 -44.25 -13.26 7.26
CA SER A 33 -43.12 -12.52 7.80
C SER A 33 -42.59 -13.25 9.04
N LEU A 34 -41.32 -13.64 9.01
CA LEU A 34 -40.60 -14.06 10.21
C LEU A 34 -40.53 -12.87 11.17
N GLU A 35 -41.51 -12.78 12.06
CA GLU A 35 -41.46 -11.94 13.25
C GLU A 35 -40.29 -12.40 14.11
N THR A 36 -39.22 -11.60 14.16
CA THR A 36 -38.18 -11.73 15.18
C THR A 36 -38.78 -11.43 16.56
N PRO A 37 -38.32 -12.09 17.64
CA PRO A 37 -38.89 -11.91 18.97
C PRO A 37 -38.76 -10.45 19.42
N ALA A 38 -39.88 -9.85 19.81
CA ALA A 38 -40.08 -8.48 20.30
C ALA A 38 -39.93 -7.34 19.26
N GLY A 39 -40.98 -7.11 18.47
CA GLY A 39 -41.50 -5.78 18.10
C GLY A 39 -40.62 -4.77 17.35
N LEU A 40 -39.38 -5.10 16.99
CA LEU A 40 -38.44 -4.19 16.32
C LEU A 40 -38.40 -4.49 14.82
N THR A 41 -39.06 -3.64 14.03
CA THR A 41 -38.95 -3.65 12.56
C THR A 41 -37.57 -3.16 12.12
N SER A 42 -37.12 -3.54 10.91
CA SER A 42 -35.89 -3.00 10.30
C SER A 42 -35.88 -1.47 10.23
N ALA A 43 -37.06 -0.85 10.06
CA ALA A 43 -37.23 0.60 10.11
C ALA A 43 -36.97 1.17 11.52
N SER A 44 -37.49 0.52 12.57
CA SER A 44 -37.24 0.93 13.95
C SER A 44 -35.79 0.71 14.38
N ILE A 45 -35.14 -0.35 13.91
CA ILE A 45 -33.70 -0.59 14.12
C ILE A 45 -32.89 0.51 13.43
N ALA A 46 -33.18 0.83 12.17
CA ALA A 46 -32.52 1.92 11.46
C ALA A 46 -32.77 3.29 12.09
N GLN A 47 -33.93 3.53 12.71
CA GLN A 47 -34.25 4.77 13.40
C GLN A 47 -33.56 4.86 14.78
N LEU A 48 -33.45 3.73 15.49
CA LEU A 48 -32.70 3.60 16.73
C LEU A 48 -31.19 3.73 16.49
N GLN A 49 -30.68 3.19 15.38
CA GLN A 49 -29.29 3.37 14.94
C GLN A 49 -28.99 4.85 14.66
N ARG A 50 -29.93 5.55 13.99
CA ARG A 50 -29.86 6.99 13.73
C ARG A 50 -29.84 7.85 15.00
N PHE A 51 -30.46 7.39 16.09
CA PHE A 51 -30.58 8.16 17.34
C PHE A 51 -29.56 7.78 18.43
N ALA A 52 -29.28 6.49 18.63
CA ALA A 52 -28.49 5.98 19.76
C ALA A 52 -27.10 5.45 19.34
N GLY A 53 -26.84 5.34 18.03
CA GLY A 53 -25.59 4.83 17.49
C GLY A 53 -25.47 3.31 17.51
N ASN A 54 -24.67 2.78 16.59
CA ASN A 54 -24.53 1.35 16.31
C ASN A 54 -24.03 0.50 17.49
N ALA A 55 -23.27 1.07 18.43
CA ALA A 55 -22.81 0.36 19.62
C ALA A 55 -23.95 0.09 20.63
N ALA A 56 -24.82 1.09 20.86
CA ALA A 56 -25.97 0.95 21.73
C ALA A 56 -26.98 -0.05 21.14
N VAL A 57 -27.23 0.04 19.83
CA VAL A 57 -28.10 -0.88 19.12
C VAL A 57 -27.52 -2.29 19.07
N SER A 58 -26.23 -2.45 18.82
CA SER A 58 -25.56 -3.77 18.84
C SER A 58 -25.63 -4.43 20.22
N SER A 59 -25.41 -3.66 21.31
CA SER A 59 -25.55 -4.16 22.68
C SER A 59 -26.99 -4.54 23.04
N LEU A 60 -27.98 -3.78 22.55
CA LEU A 60 -29.40 -4.05 22.76
C LEU A 60 -29.84 -5.31 22.00
N LEU A 61 -29.47 -5.42 20.73
CA LEU A 61 -29.81 -6.55 19.85
C LEU A 61 -29.09 -7.84 20.27
N THR A 62 -27.84 -7.75 20.74
CA THR A 62 -27.09 -8.89 21.28
C THR A 62 -27.72 -9.42 22.57
N ARG A 63 -28.26 -8.53 23.41
CA ARG A 63 -29.04 -8.93 24.61
C ARG A 63 -30.39 -9.54 24.25
N ALA A 64 -31.03 -9.06 23.18
CA ALA A 64 -32.34 -9.54 22.73
C ALA A 64 -32.29 -10.89 21.98
N ALA A 65 -31.22 -11.16 21.21
CA ALA A 65 -31.14 -12.34 20.33
C ALA A 65 -30.74 -13.65 21.05
N GLY A 66 -30.23 -13.60 22.28
CA GLY A 66 -29.70 -14.77 22.99
C GLY A 66 -28.49 -15.42 22.30
N PRO A 67 -27.95 -16.55 22.83
CA PRO A 67 -26.73 -17.18 22.32
C PRO A 67 -26.87 -17.81 20.92
N ALA A 68 -28.10 -18.10 20.47
CA ALA A 68 -28.38 -18.91 19.28
C ALA A 68 -29.24 -18.19 18.21
N GLY A 69 -29.59 -16.91 18.41
CA GLY A 69 -30.36 -16.14 17.42
C GLY A 69 -29.50 -15.65 16.24
N PRO A 70 -30.10 -15.44 15.05
CA PRO A 70 -29.41 -14.80 13.93
C PRO A 70 -28.93 -13.42 14.37
N ARG A 71 -27.62 -13.16 14.24
CA ARG A 71 -27.02 -11.87 14.60
C ARG A 71 -27.43 -10.84 13.55
N PRO A 72 -28.19 -9.78 13.91
CA PRO A 72 -28.53 -8.75 12.95
C PRO A 72 -27.26 -8.05 12.46
N THR A 73 -27.13 -7.94 11.14
CA THR A 73 -26.03 -7.24 10.48
C THR A 73 -26.21 -5.74 10.72
N VAL A 74 -25.42 -5.18 11.63
CA VAL A 74 -25.35 -3.74 11.85
C VAL A 74 -24.63 -3.13 10.65
N GLN A 75 -25.34 -2.31 9.87
CA GLN A 75 -24.74 -1.51 8.81
C GLN A 75 -23.72 -0.55 9.44
N ARG A 76 -22.44 -0.78 9.15
CA ARG A 76 -21.34 0.06 9.66
C ARG A 76 -21.26 1.33 8.84
N ASP A 77 -21.27 2.46 9.53
CA ASP A 77 -21.30 3.79 8.94
C ASP A 77 -19.88 4.31 8.67
N ASP A 78 -19.10 3.56 7.90
CA ASP A 78 -17.76 3.97 7.47
C ASP A 78 -17.79 4.79 6.18
N VAL A 79 -16.78 5.64 6.01
CA VAL A 79 -16.37 6.22 4.72
C VAL A 79 -14.94 5.78 4.41
N THR A 80 -14.67 5.36 3.17
CA THR A 80 -13.30 5.07 2.70
C THR A 80 -12.72 6.32 2.06
N LEU A 81 -11.62 6.86 2.58
CA LEU A 81 -10.96 8.03 2.02
C LEU A 81 -10.05 7.66 0.84
N ALA A 82 -9.54 8.65 0.11
CA ALA A 82 -8.56 8.45 -0.96
C ALA A 82 -7.28 7.73 -0.51
N SER A 83 -6.95 7.82 0.79
CA SER A 83 -5.89 7.05 1.45
C SER A 83 -6.10 5.53 1.44
N GLY A 84 -7.32 5.06 1.13
CA GLY A 84 -7.73 3.66 1.22
C GLY A 84 -8.14 3.24 2.63
N HIS A 85 -8.03 4.14 3.61
CA HIS A 85 -8.44 3.89 4.99
C HIS A 85 -9.89 4.29 5.25
N THR A 86 -10.46 3.69 6.29
CA THR A 86 -11.87 3.94 6.65
C THR A 86 -11.98 4.84 7.88
N VAL A 87 -12.87 5.83 7.85
CA VAL A 87 -13.26 6.61 9.04
C VAL A 87 -14.71 6.30 9.40
N GLY A 88 -14.98 5.99 10.67
CA GLY A 88 -16.32 5.71 11.18
C GLY A 88 -16.38 4.66 12.30
N ASP A 89 -17.25 3.68 12.11
CA ASP A 89 -17.59 2.64 13.07
C ASP A 89 -16.57 1.49 13.14
N SER A 90 -15.77 1.30 12.10
CA SER A 90 -14.78 0.23 12.05
C SER A 90 -13.57 0.54 12.95
N ALA A 91 -13.01 -0.50 13.54
CA ALA A 91 -11.78 -0.44 14.31
C ALA A 91 -10.73 -1.34 13.64
N GLY A 92 -9.45 -0.97 13.74
CA GLY A 92 -8.35 -1.73 13.16
C GLY A 92 -7.19 -0.82 12.76
N ALA A 93 -6.07 -1.42 12.37
CA ALA A 93 -4.85 -0.68 12.03
C ALA A 93 -5.00 0.26 10.81
N SER A 94 -5.98 0.01 9.95
CA SER A 94 -6.30 0.82 8.76
C SER A 94 -7.63 1.59 8.90
N ALA A 95 -8.17 1.66 10.12
CA ALA A 95 -9.41 2.36 10.40
C ALA A 95 -9.15 3.50 11.41
N ASN A 96 -9.81 4.64 11.18
CA ASN A 96 -9.76 5.81 12.04
C ASN A 96 -8.33 6.28 12.34
N LEU A 97 -7.41 6.26 11.36
CA LEU A 97 -6.11 6.90 11.59
C LEU A 97 -6.32 8.38 11.92
N ARG A 98 -5.58 8.89 12.91
CA ARG A 98 -5.73 10.26 13.40
C ARG A 98 -5.71 11.31 12.28
N ALA A 99 -4.79 11.18 11.33
CA ALA A 99 -4.70 12.06 10.17
C ALA A 99 -5.96 12.01 9.29
N ASP A 100 -6.40 10.80 8.92
CA ASP A 100 -7.62 10.56 8.14
C ASP A 100 -8.88 11.09 8.86
N VAL A 101 -8.96 10.93 10.19
CA VAL A 101 -10.05 11.45 11.02
C VAL A 101 -10.08 12.97 10.96
N LEU A 102 -8.95 13.65 11.18
CA LEU A 102 -8.90 15.12 11.13
C LEU A 102 -9.35 15.68 9.77
N VAL A 103 -8.94 15.04 8.68
CA VAL A 103 -9.37 15.40 7.32
C VAL A 103 -10.88 15.19 7.16
N ALA A 104 -11.41 14.05 7.62
CA ALA A 104 -12.84 13.78 7.56
C ALA A 104 -13.64 14.82 8.37
N MET A 105 -13.15 15.22 9.55
CA MET A 105 -13.77 16.25 10.37
C MET A 105 -13.81 17.61 9.69
N ASP A 106 -12.68 18.06 9.13
CA ASP A 106 -12.58 19.34 8.42
C ASP A 106 -13.59 19.38 7.27
N ARG A 107 -13.70 18.28 6.51
CA ARG A 107 -14.64 18.19 5.38
C ARG A 107 -16.09 18.11 5.80
N LEU A 108 -16.41 17.34 6.84
CA LEU A 108 -17.75 17.26 7.40
C LEU A 108 -18.20 18.63 7.92
N HIS A 109 -17.29 19.41 8.51
CA HIS A 109 -17.56 20.77 8.94
C HIS A 109 -17.76 21.73 7.76
N GLN A 110 -16.88 21.69 6.77
CA GLN A 110 -16.97 22.52 5.57
C GLN A 110 -18.29 22.30 4.83
N ILE A 111 -18.69 21.04 4.58
CA ILE A 111 -19.93 20.70 3.87
C ILE A 111 -21.20 20.88 4.72
N GLY A 112 -21.05 21.25 6.00
CA GLY A 112 -22.15 21.51 6.92
C GLY A 112 -22.82 20.26 7.50
N SER A 113 -22.15 19.11 7.43
CA SER A 113 -22.58 17.86 8.09
C SER A 113 -22.16 17.80 9.57
N MET A 114 -21.21 18.64 9.98
CA MET A 114 -20.78 18.85 11.36
C MET A 114 -20.89 20.33 11.72
N ASP A 115 -21.52 20.64 12.85
CA ASP A 115 -21.67 22.02 13.31
C ASP A 115 -20.39 22.53 13.99
N ASP A 116 -20.24 23.86 14.10
CA ASP A 116 -19.03 24.52 14.60
C ASP A 116 -18.61 24.05 16.01
N ALA A 117 -19.57 23.89 16.93
CA ALA A 117 -19.29 23.52 18.32
C ALA A 117 -18.84 22.04 18.48
N PRO A 118 -19.56 21.05 17.93
CA PRO A 118 -19.08 19.67 17.84
C PRO A 118 -17.71 19.55 17.16
N TYR A 119 -17.52 20.25 16.04
CA TYR A 119 -16.26 20.27 15.28
C TYR A 119 -15.10 20.79 16.14
N SER A 120 -15.22 22.00 16.66
CA SER A 120 -14.15 22.64 17.43
C SER A 120 -13.73 21.81 18.65
N THR A 121 -14.71 21.18 19.31
CA THR A 121 -14.48 20.37 20.52
C THR A 121 -13.76 19.06 20.21
N GLU A 122 -14.32 18.22 19.34
CA GLU A 122 -13.75 16.91 19.05
C GLU A 122 -12.43 17.04 18.27
N ARG A 123 -12.31 18.06 17.41
CA ARG A 123 -11.12 18.23 16.59
C ARG A 123 -9.90 18.58 17.44
N ALA A 124 -10.06 19.46 18.42
CA ALA A 124 -9.00 19.79 19.37
C ALA A 124 -8.58 18.54 20.17
N GLN A 125 -9.52 17.69 20.55
CA GLN A 125 -9.25 16.43 21.24
C GLN A 125 -8.47 15.46 20.35
N VAL A 126 -8.93 15.21 19.13
CA VAL A 126 -8.28 14.31 18.16
C VAL A 126 -6.88 14.81 17.81
N ALA A 127 -6.71 16.11 17.59
CA ALA A 127 -5.41 16.69 17.25
C ALA A 127 -4.35 16.51 18.36
N ALA A 128 -4.78 16.45 19.63
CA ALA A 128 -3.91 16.24 20.78
C ALA A 128 -3.55 14.75 21.02
N LEU A 129 -4.19 13.81 20.32
CA LEU A 129 -3.88 12.39 20.45
C LEU A 129 -2.57 12.04 19.70
N PRO A 130 -1.84 10.99 20.13
CA PRO A 130 -0.69 10.46 19.39
C PRO A 130 -1.09 9.99 17.98
N GLU A 131 -0.13 10.02 17.05
CA GLU A 131 -0.31 9.44 15.72
C GLU A 131 -0.71 7.95 15.80
N GLY A 132 -1.60 7.53 14.91
CA GLY A 132 -2.07 6.15 14.81
C GLY A 132 -3.59 5.99 14.74
N ALA A 133 -4.05 4.73 14.83
CA ALA A 133 -5.46 4.37 14.75
C ALA A 133 -6.21 4.72 16.04
N LEU A 134 -7.37 5.37 15.88
CA LEU A 134 -8.30 5.72 16.95
C LEU A 134 -9.42 4.69 17.05
N ARG A 135 -10.00 4.56 18.23
CA ARG A 135 -11.21 3.75 18.42
C ARG A 135 -12.46 4.56 18.09
N PRO A 136 -13.55 3.93 17.60
CA PRO A 136 -14.79 4.61 17.28
C PRO A 136 -15.45 5.40 18.44
N ASP A 137 -15.16 5.06 19.70
CA ASP A 137 -15.62 5.80 20.89
C ASP A 137 -14.87 7.13 21.10
N GLN A 138 -13.73 7.32 20.44
CA GLN A 138 -12.93 8.54 20.51
C GLN A 138 -13.36 9.61 19.48
N ILE A 139 -14.28 9.26 18.57
CA ILE A 139 -14.76 10.14 17.49
C ILE A 139 -16.31 10.21 17.37
N PRO A 140 -17.06 10.32 18.48
CA PRO A 140 -18.53 10.27 18.46
C PRO A 140 -19.20 11.34 17.59
N GLN A 141 -18.66 12.56 17.54
CA GLN A 141 -19.23 13.66 16.75
C GLN A 141 -18.97 13.46 15.25
N THR A 142 -17.78 12.97 14.88
CA THR A 142 -17.44 12.58 13.52
C THR A 142 -18.42 11.51 13.02
N ARG A 143 -18.69 10.48 13.82
CA ARG A 143 -19.65 9.42 13.48
C ARG A 143 -21.07 9.96 13.29
N ALA A 144 -21.53 10.85 14.17
CA ALA A 144 -22.82 11.52 14.01
C ALA A 144 -22.87 12.40 12.75
N ALA A 145 -21.77 13.07 12.42
CA ALA A 145 -21.66 13.87 11.22
C ALA A 145 -21.61 13.01 9.94
N LEU A 146 -20.99 11.82 9.96
CA LEU A 146 -21.07 10.85 8.86
C LEU A 146 -22.51 10.44 8.57
N ALA A 147 -23.31 10.16 9.60
CA ALA A 147 -24.73 9.86 9.45
C ALA A 147 -25.51 11.05 8.84
N ARG A 148 -25.23 12.28 9.29
CA ARG A 148 -25.79 13.51 8.68
C ARG A 148 -25.36 13.70 7.23
N ASN A 149 -24.12 13.33 6.89
CA ASN A 149 -23.59 13.44 5.53
C ASN A 149 -24.37 12.59 4.52
N ARG A 150 -24.98 11.48 4.96
CA ARG A 150 -25.82 10.62 4.11
C ARG A 150 -27.24 11.16 3.89
N GLN A 151 -27.65 12.19 4.61
CA GLN A 151 -28.95 12.82 4.38
C GLN A 151 -28.93 13.61 3.07
N ALA A 152 -30.03 13.59 2.33
CA ALA A 152 -30.19 14.35 1.10
C ALA A 152 -30.54 15.82 1.40
N ILE A 153 -29.64 16.49 2.12
CA ILE A 153 -29.73 17.89 2.53
C ILE A 153 -28.39 18.55 2.26
N LEU A 154 -28.42 19.64 1.51
CA LEU A 154 -27.30 20.56 1.32
C LEU A 154 -27.72 21.92 1.91
N SER A 155 -27.03 22.34 2.97
CA SER A 155 -27.29 23.64 3.60
C SER A 155 -26.65 24.77 2.79
N ALA A 156 -27.24 25.96 2.81
CA ALA A 156 -26.69 27.14 2.15
C ALA A 156 -25.25 27.45 2.64
N ALA A 157 -25.02 27.35 3.95
CA ALA A 157 -23.70 27.56 4.54
C ALA A 157 -22.68 26.50 4.09
N GLY A 158 -23.07 25.22 4.07
CA GLY A 158 -22.22 24.13 3.60
C GLY A 158 -21.89 24.25 2.12
N SER A 159 -22.89 24.60 1.31
CA SER A 159 -22.75 24.87 -0.13
C SER A 159 -21.77 26.01 -0.38
N GLN A 160 -21.90 27.14 0.34
CA GLN A 160 -20.99 28.26 0.18
C GLN A 160 -19.55 27.95 0.62
N ARG A 161 -19.37 27.18 1.70
CA ARG A 161 -18.04 26.87 2.25
C ARG A 161 -17.28 25.86 1.42
N ALA A 162 -17.92 24.71 1.12
CA ALA A 162 -17.27 23.57 0.49
C ALA A 162 -17.35 23.60 -1.04
N LEU A 163 -18.47 24.09 -1.58
CA LEU A 163 -18.73 24.12 -3.00
C LEU A 163 -18.56 25.51 -3.58
N HIS A 164 -18.47 26.56 -2.75
CA HIS A 164 -18.56 27.95 -3.22
C HIS A 164 -19.82 28.25 -4.02
N LEU A 165 -20.85 27.43 -3.89
CA LEU A 165 -22.12 27.63 -4.57
C LEU A 165 -23.06 28.42 -3.64
N PRO A 166 -23.29 29.71 -3.88
CA PRO A 166 -24.18 30.51 -3.04
C PRO A 166 -25.61 30.05 -3.24
N LEU A 167 -26.24 29.60 -2.16
CA LEU A 167 -27.66 29.29 -2.13
C LEU A 167 -28.36 30.30 -1.20
N SER A 168 -29.57 30.70 -1.58
CA SER A 168 -30.41 31.55 -0.72
C SER A 168 -31.04 30.77 0.45
N GLY A 169 -31.26 29.46 0.26
CA GLY A 169 -31.76 28.53 1.25
C GLY A 169 -31.19 27.12 1.06
N GLY A 170 -31.64 26.17 1.89
CA GLY A 170 -31.21 24.78 1.77
C GLY A 170 -31.92 24.05 0.63
N VAL A 171 -31.26 23.02 0.08
CA VAL A 171 -31.84 22.09 -0.89
C VAL A 171 -31.89 20.70 -0.28
N GLY A 172 -33.05 20.04 -0.32
CA GLY A 172 -33.27 18.75 0.30
C GLY A 172 -34.59 18.61 1.03
N ALA A 173 -34.81 17.43 1.60
CA ALA A 173 -36.00 17.17 2.43
C ALA A 173 -36.08 18.14 3.63
N GLY A 174 -37.23 18.80 3.79
CA GLY A 174 -37.48 19.77 4.87
C GLY A 174 -36.76 21.12 4.71
N GLN A 175 -36.18 21.40 3.55
CA GLN A 175 -35.57 22.70 3.23
C GLN A 175 -36.50 23.59 2.38
N SER A 176 -36.08 24.83 2.08
CA SER A 176 -36.87 25.77 1.25
C SER A 176 -37.03 25.28 -0.18
N ASN A 177 -35.99 24.65 -0.75
CA ASN A 177 -35.97 24.15 -2.13
C ASN A 177 -36.35 25.23 -3.14
N ASP A 178 -35.81 26.43 -2.96
CA ASP A 178 -36.03 27.54 -3.87
C ASP A 178 -35.60 27.15 -5.29
N LYS A 179 -36.41 27.49 -6.28
CA LYS A 179 -36.23 27.03 -7.67
C LYS A 179 -34.83 27.31 -8.22
N THR A 180 -34.28 28.49 -7.93
CA THR A 180 -32.94 28.88 -8.36
C THR A 180 -31.85 28.06 -7.69
N ASP A 181 -32.02 27.74 -6.41
CA ASP A 181 -31.05 26.96 -5.64
C ASP A 181 -31.07 25.49 -6.07
N VAL A 182 -32.26 24.91 -6.28
CA VAL A 182 -32.41 23.55 -6.81
C VAL A 182 -31.81 23.45 -8.21
N ALA A 183 -32.05 24.44 -9.07
CA ALA A 183 -31.45 24.50 -10.40
C ALA A 183 -29.92 24.52 -10.34
N ALA A 184 -29.34 25.33 -9.45
CA ALA A 184 -27.89 25.45 -9.33
C ALA A 184 -27.24 24.19 -8.75
N VAL A 185 -27.87 23.55 -7.77
CA VAL A 185 -27.44 22.25 -7.24
C VAL A 185 -27.53 21.17 -8.33
N GLN A 186 -28.59 21.18 -9.14
CA GLN A 186 -28.76 20.23 -10.23
C GLN A 186 -27.66 20.39 -11.30
N ASP A 187 -27.28 21.63 -11.65
CA ASP A 187 -26.18 21.91 -12.58
C ASP A 187 -24.85 21.40 -12.06
N LEU A 188 -24.56 21.62 -10.77
CA LEU A 188 -23.36 21.08 -10.13
C LEU A 188 -23.34 19.55 -10.17
N LEU A 189 -24.43 18.90 -9.76
CA LEU A 189 -24.52 17.44 -9.74
C LEU A 189 -24.33 16.84 -11.13
N HIS A 190 -24.84 17.49 -12.17
CA HIS A 190 -24.67 17.06 -13.55
C HIS A 190 -23.24 17.25 -14.04
N ALA A 191 -22.65 18.42 -13.79
CA ALA A 191 -21.28 18.71 -14.20
C ALA A 191 -20.25 17.78 -13.52
N GLU A 192 -20.56 17.31 -12.30
CA GLU A 192 -19.75 16.37 -11.53
C GLU A 192 -20.17 14.89 -11.71
N TRP A 193 -21.07 14.60 -12.65
CA TRP A 193 -21.56 13.25 -12.96
C TRP A 193 -22.22 12.51 -11.79
N PHE A 194 -22.67 13.22 -10.76
CA PHE A 194 -23.56 12.68 -9.72
C PHE A 194 -25.02 12.59 -10.18
N LEU A 195 -25.33 13.23 -11.31
CA LEU A 195 -26.60 13.16 -12.04
C LEU A 195 -26.32 12.81 -13.50
N THR A 196 -27.05 11.84 -14.05
CA THR A 196 -26.91 11.46 -15.47
C THR A 196 -27.52 12.52 -16.39
N ASN A 197 -27.11 12.55 -17.66
CA ASN A 197 -27.72 13.44 -18.66
C ASN A 197 -29.24 13.26 -18.76
N GLU A 198 -29.72 12.01 -18.78
CA GLU A 198 -31.15 11.71 -18.89
C GLU A 198 -31.93 12.19 -17.65
N SER A 199 -31.39 11.95 -16.46
CA SER A 199 -31.98 12.45 -15.20
C SER A 199 -31.97 13.97 -15.13
N TYR A 200 -30.88 14.60 -15.58
CA TYR A 200 -30.77 16.05 -15.65
C TYR A 200 -31.85 16.63 -16.56
N ASP A 201 -31.93 16.21 -17.82
CA ASP A 201 -32.90 16.76 -18.79
C ASP A 201 -34.34 16.61 -18.30
N ARG A 202 -34.68 15.43 -17.75
CA ARG A 202 -36.02 15.14 -17.24
C ARG A 202 -36.39 16.00 -16.04
N GLU A 203 -35.52 16.07 -15.03
CA GLU A 203 -35.81 16.82 -13.80
C GLU A 203 -35.64 18.33 -13.99
N ARG A 204 -34.80 18.76 -14.94
CA ARG A 204 -34.61 20.17 -15.28
C ARG A 204 -35.89 20.76 -15.86
N ALA A 205 -36.63 20.00 -16.65
CA ALA A 205 -37.95 20.40 -17.13
C ALA A 205 -38.94 20.63 -15.97
N VAL A 206 -38.88 19.78 -14.93
CA VAL A 206 -39.70 19.92 -13.70
C VAL A 206 -39.33 21.19 -12.94
N VAL A 207 -38.03 21.42 -12.71
CA VAL A 207 -37.54 22.64 -12.04
C VAL A 207 -37.95 23.89 -12.82
N ASN A 208 -37.82 23.87 -14.15
CA ASN A 208 -38.21 24.99 -15.01
C ASN A 208 -39.72 25.29 -14.97
N ALA A 209 -40.56 24.26 -14.86
CA ALA A 209 -42.01 24.40 -14.73
C ALA A 209 -42.49 24.75 -13.31
N ALA A 210 -41.65 24.59 -12.29
CA ALA A 210 -41.99 24.89 -10.91
C ALA A 210 -42.20 26.39 -10.65
N GLY A 211 -42.94 26.70 -9.59
CA GLY A 211 -43.14 28.05 -9.06
C GLY A 211 -41.91 28.58 -8.31
N ALA A 212 -42.10 29.15 -7.13
CA ALA A 212 -40.98 29.67 -6.32
C ALA A 212 -40.13 28.55 -5.69
N ALA A 213 -40.76 27.44 -5.30
CA ALA A 213 -40.11 26.28 -4.70
C ALA A 213 -40.40 25.00 -5.50
N VAL A 214 -39.45 24.07 -5.50
CA VAL A 214 -39.54 22.77 -6.15
C VAL A 214 -39.86 21.71 -5.10
N ASP A 215 -40.85 20.84 -5.39
CA ASP A 215 -41.12 19.67 -4.56
C ASP A 215 -39.96 18.66 -4.69
N PRO A 216 -39.24 18.31 -3.60
CA PRO A 216 -38.19 17.29 -3.63
C PRO A 216 -38.65 15.94 -4.19
N GLY A 217 -39.93 15.58 -4.02
CA GLY A 217 -40.50 14.35 -4.56
C GLY A 217 -40.59 14.33 -6.10
N ALA A 218 -40.56 15.50 -6.74
CA ALA A 218 -40.63 15.65 -8.19
C ALA A 218 -39.25 15.67 -8.87
N VAL A 219 -38.17 15.76 -8.09
CA VAL A 219 -36.77 15.74 -8.55
C VAL A 219 -35.93 14.68 -7.80
N PRO A 220 -36.38 13.41 -7.78
CA PRO A 220 -35.80 12.37 -6.92
C PRO A 220 -34.32 12.07 -7.19
N ASP A 221 -33.84 12.14 -8.43
CA ASP A 221 -32.44 11.89 -8.76
C ASP A 221 -31.54 13.04 -8.32
N THR A 222 -32.00 14.29 -8.42
CA THR A 222 -31.32 15.47 -7.88
C THR A 222 -31.14 15.34 -6.38
N ILE A 223 -32.21 14.97 -5.66
CA ILE A 223 -32.17 14.74 -4.21
C ILE A 223 -31.24 13.57 -3.86
N ALA A 224 -31.28 12.48 -4.61
CA ALA A 224 -30.40 11.33 -4.43
C ALA A 224 -28.92 11.61 -4.80
N GLY A 225 -28.66 12.62 -5.63
CA GLY A 225 -27.33 13.07 -6.01
C GLY A 225 -26.60 13.80 -4.87
N ILE A 226 -27.33 14.57 -4.04
CA ILE A 226 -26.76 15.32 -2.91
C ILE A 226 -25.90 14.47 -1.97
N PRO A 227 -26.37 13.32 -1.42
CA PRO A 227 -25.53 12.49 -0.56
C PRO A 227 -24.35 11.86 -1.30
N ARG A 228 -24.45 11.63 -2.62
CA ARG A 228 -23.31 11.14 -3.44
C ARG A 228 -22.23 12.20 -3.59
N LEU A 229 -22.62 13.44 -3.88
CA LEU A 229 -21.72 14.60 -3.92
C LEU A 229 -21.00 14.77 -2.58
N LYS A 230 -21.76 14.80 -1.48
CA LYS A 230 -21.18 14.93 -0.12
C LYS A 230 -20.27 13.77 0.25
N ALA A 231 -20.57 12.55 -0.20
CA ALA A 231 -19.65 11.42 -0.04
C ALA A 231 -18.38 11.62 -0.87
N GLY A 232 -18.47 12.04 -2.13
CA GLY A 232 -17.32 12.30 -2.99
C GLY A 232 -16.36 13.34 -2.40
N ILE A 233 -16.89 14.45 -1.89
CA ILE A 233 -16.13 15.49 -1.17
C ILE A 233 -15.40 14.88 0.02
N LEU A 234 -16.10 14.11 0.84
CA LEU A 234 -15.53 13.48 2.03
C LEU A 234 -14.42 12.50 1.67
N GLN A 235 -14.58 11.72 0.60
CA GLN A 235 -13.59 10.77 0.08
C GLN A 235 -12.37 11.47 -0.53
N GLY A 236 -12.51 12.74 -0.94
CA GLY A 236 -11.45 13.52 -1.58
C GLY A 236 -11.46 13.42 -3.10
N THR A 237 -12.62 13.11 -3.67
CA THR A 237 -12.84 13.18 -5.12
C THR A 237 -12.73 14.65 -5.54
N PRO A 238 -11.83 15.00 -6.47
CA PRO A 238 -11.76 16.34 -7.02
C PRO A 238 -13.05 16.68 -7.76
N LEU A 239 -13.53 17.92 -7.62
CA LEU A 239 -14.66 18.45 -8.38
C LEU A 239 -14.11 19.03 -9.69
N HIS A 240 -14.70 18.68 -10.83
CA HIS A 240 -14.22 18.98 -12.18
C HIS A 240 -14.78 20.28 -12.77
N ALA A 241 -15.89 20.80 -12.25
CA ALA A 241 -16.67 21.84 -12.90
C ALA A 241 -16.35 23.26 -12.38
N PRO A 242 -16.08 24.23 -13.26
CA PRO A 242 -16.18 25.63 -12.92
C PRO A 242 -17.67 25.97 -12.72
N ILE A 243 -18.08 26.15 -11.47
CA ILE A 243 -19.45 26.46 -11.10
C ILE A 243 -19.89 27.73 -11.85
N GLY A 244 -20.93 27.59 -12.67
CA GLY A 244 -21.37 28.58 -13.64
C GLY A 244 -21.69 29.96 -13.07
N ALA A 245 -21.34 30.98 -13.86
CA ALA A 245 -21.78 32.39 -13.86
C ALA A 245 -21.69 33.24 -12.57
N GLY A 246 -21.33 32.69 -11.40
CA GLY A 246 -21.20 33.44 -10.14
C GLY A 246 -19.82 33.42 -9.48
N LEU A 247 -18.91 32.55 -9.93
CA LEU A 247 -17.59 32.34 -9.31
C LEU A 247 -16.41 32.72 -10.21
N SER A 248 -16.53 33.79 -10.97
CA SER A 248 -15.37 34.46 -11.56
C SER A 248 -14.62 35.24 -10.46
N GLY A 249 -13.89 34.52 -9.60
CA GLY A 249 -13.08 35.09 -8.53
C GLY A 249 -11.70 34.42 -8.43
N PRO A 250 -10.64 35.14 -8.01
CA PRO A 250 -9.27 34.60 -7.92
C PRO A 250 -9.15 33.29 -7.11
N ARG A 251 -10.03 33.12 -6.12
CA ARG A 251 -10.07 31.97 -5.22
C ARG A 251 -10.52 30.67 -5.91
N ALA A 252 -11.57 30.73 -6.74
CA ALA A 252 -12.06 29.56 -7.48
C ALA A 252 -11.03 29.11 -8.54
N ALA A 253 -10.36 30.07 -9.18
CA ALA A 253 -9.26 29.78 -10.10
C ALA A 253 -8.07 29.10 -9.41
N GLN A 254 -7.75 29.50 -8.17
CA GLN A 254 -6.70 28.87 -7.38
C GLN A 254 -7.04 27.43 -6.98
N GLU A 255 -8.27 27.18 -6.51
CA GLU A 255 -8.73 25.83 -6.18
C GLU A 255 -8.68 24.91 -7.40
N GLN A 256 -9.10 25.40 -8.58
CA GLN A 256 -9.05 24.62 -9.81
C GLN A 256 -7.63 24.31 -10.25
N ALA A 257 -6.70 25.27 -10.10
CA ALA A 257 -5.29 25.06 -10.42
C ALA A 257 -4.66 24.02 -9.48
N ASP A 258 -5.04 24.03 -8.20
CA ASP A 258 -4.60 23.04 -7.20
C ASP A 258 -5.12 21.63 -7.53
N ILE A 259 -6.41 21.50 -7.87
CA ILE A 259 -7.01 20.25 -8.34
C ILE A 259 -6.26 19.70 -9.57
N ALA A 260 -6.06 20.54 -10.58
CA ALA A 260 -5.37 20.15 -11.80
C ALA A 260 -3.91 19.71 -11.51
N ALA A 261 -3.22 20.39 -10.59
CA ALA A 261 -1.88 20.02 -10.17
C ALA A 261 -1.85 18.67 -9.43
N TYR A 262 -2.82 18.41 -8.54
CA TYR A 262 -2.96 17.13 -7.85
C TYR A 262 -3.22 15.97 -8.82
N ASP A 263 -4.14 16.13 -9.75
CA ASP A 263 -4.45 15.09 -10.73
C ASP A 263 -3.29 14.86 -11.71
N ALA A 264 -2.58 15.90 -12.12
CA ALA A 264 -1.35 15.78 -12.90
C ALA A 264 -0.26 15.00 -12.15
N ALA A 265 -0.09 15.26 -10.84
CA ALA A 265 0.87 14.55 -10.01
C ALA A 265 0.50 13.07 -9.83
N LYS A 266 -0.79 12.74 -9.69
CA LYS A 266 -1.28 11.35 -9.68
C LYS A 266 -1.03 10.64 -11.00
N ALA A 267 -1.37 11.27 -12.12
CA ALA A 267 -1.14 10.71 -13.44
C ALA A 267 0.36 10.46 -13.71
N GLN A 268 1.23 11.37 -13.27
CA GLN A 268 2.67 11.19 -13.33
C GLN A 268 3.13 10.02 -12.44
N HIS A 269 2.57 9.89 -11.23
CA HIS A 269 2.87 8.77 -10.35
C HIS A 269 2.48 7.43 -10.98
N ASP A 270 1.29 7.33 -11.57
CA ASP A 270 0.83 6.11 -12.26
C ASP A 270 1.70 5.77 -13.48
N THR A 271 2.16 6.79 -14.20
CA THR A 271 3.12 6.63 -15.30
C THR A 271 4.44 6.07 -14.79
N ASN A 272 4.97 6.61 -13.70
CA ASN A 272 6.20 6.14 -13.06
C ASN A 272 6.07 4.69 -12.57
N ARG A 273 4.94 4.34 -11.91
CA ARG A 273 4.63 2.97 -11.50
C ARG A 273 4.59 2.00 -12.67
N THR A 274 3.88 2.37 -13.74
CA THR A 274 3.74 1.53 -14.95
C THR A 274 5.08 1.32 -15.63
N THR A 275 5.91 2.37 -15.69
CA THR A 275 7.26 2.33 -16.23
C THR A 275 8.16 1.36 -15.45
N LEU A 276 8.20 1.50 -14.12
CA LEU A 276 8.98 0.60 -13.26
C LEU A 276 8.49 -0.84 -13.33
N ARG A 277 7.17 -1.07 -13.35
CA ARG A 277 6.61 -2.42 -13.49
C ARG A 277 7.04 -3.06 -14.80
N THR A 278 7.03 -2.30 -15.90
CA THR A 278 7.57 -2.75 -17.20
C THR A 278 9.04 -3.14 -17.10
N PHE A 279 9.87 -2.34 -16.40
CA PHE A 279 11.28 -2.67 -16.22
C PHE A 279 11.48 -3.95 -15.38
N VAL A 280 10.65 -4.19 -14.37
CA VAL A 280 10.67 -5.43 -13.57
C VAL A 280 10.28 -6.63 -14.43
N ASP A 281 9.21 -6.51 -15.23
CA ASP A 281 8.76 -7.60 -16.10
C ASP A 281 9.80 -7.92 -17.20
N ASP A 282 10.40 -6.91 -17.82
CA ASP A 282 11.50 -7.08 -18.78
C ASP A 282 12.73 -7.74 -18.14
N GLY A 283 13.04 -7.39 -16.89
CA GLY A 283 14.12 -7.99 -16.12
C GLY A 283 13.85 -9.46 -15.79
N PHE A 284 12.61 -9.79 -15.43
CA PHE A 284 12.20 -11.18 -15.14
C PHE A 284 12.27 -12.07 -16.38
N ASN A 285 12.05 -11.49 -17.56
CA ASN A 285 12.12 -12.18 -18.84
C ASN A 285 13.55 -12.30 -19.41
N GLN A 286 14.58 -11.84 -18.69
CA GLN A 286 15.96 -11.97 -19.14
C GLN A 286 16.40 -13.44 -19.24
N ARG A 287 17.09 -13.77 -20.35
CA ARG A 287 17.60 -15.12 -20.61
C ARG A 287 19.08 -15.29 -20.26
N HIS A 288 19.85 -14.20 -20.34
CA HIS A 288 21.30 -14.23 -20.16
C HIS A 288 21.75 -13.57 -18.85
N ASP A 289 21.03 -12.53 -18.40
CA ASP A 289 21.27 -11.90 -17.11
C ASP A 289 20.46 -12.59 -16.01
N ARG A 290 21.01 -13.68 -15.49
CA ARG A 290 20.36 -14.48 -14.44
C ARG A 290 20.22 -13.70 -13.13
N MET A 291 21.20 -12.86 -12.79
CA MET A 291 21.15 -12.07 -11.56
C MET A 291 19.99 -11.06 -11.61
N LEU A 292 19.82 -10.36 -12.73
CA LEU A 292 18.69 -9.45 -12.92
C LEU A 292 17.34 -10.18 -12.92
N LYS A 293 17.26 -11.33 -13.60
CA LYS A 293 16.05 -12.17 -13.57
C LYS A 293 15.68 -12.55 -12.13
N ASN A 294 16.66 -13.00 -11.35
CA ASN A 294 16.42 -13.39 -9.98
C ASN A 294 16.07 -12.16 -9.12
N SER A 295 16.80 -11.04 -9.23
CA SER A 295 16.47 -9.78 -8.54
C SER A 295 15.03 -9.32 -8.79
N THR A 296 14.54 -9.42 -10.02
CA THR A 296 13.14 -9.07 -10.35
C THR A 296 12.14 -10.10 -9.85
N GLU A 297 12.51 -11.38 -9.75
CA GLU A 297 11.67 -12.41 -9.10
C GLU A 297 11.42 -12.09 -7.62
N TRP A 298 12.40 -11.52 -6.89
CA TRP A 298 12.18 -11.07 -5.51
C TRP A 298 11.08 -10.01 -5.42
N VAL A 299 11.06 -9.07 -6.37
CA VAL A 299 10.03 -8.02 -6.45
C VAL A 299 8.67 -8.65 -6.75
N ARG A 300 8.60 -9.51 -7.78
CA ARG A 300 7.35 -10.14 -8.22
C ARG A 300 6.73 -11.06 -7.16
N THR A 301 7.55 -11.68 -6.32
CA THR A 301 7.13 -12.55 -5.22
C THR A 301 6.92 -11.79 -3.91
N ASN A 302 7.03 -10.45 -3.94
CA ASN A 302 6.86 -9.57 -2.78
C ASN A 302 7.82 -9.87 -1.61
N ARG A 303 8.99 -10.45 -1.91
CA ARG A 303 10.05 -10.66 -0.92
C ARG A 303 10.86 -9.40 -0.67
N ILE A 304 10.90 -8.52 -1.68
CA ILE A 304 11.31 -7.14 -1.52
C ILE A 304 10.24 -6.24 -2.13
N LYS A 305 9.99 -5.10 -1.48
CA LYS A 305 9.04 -4.10 -1.96
C LYS A 305 9.78 -2.96 -2.62
N ILE A 306 9.26 -2.51 -3.76
CA ILE A 306 9.72 -1.29 -4.41
C ILE A 306 8.67 -0.21 -4.23
N TYR A 307 9.06 0.97 -3.76
CA TYR A 307 8.19 2.13 -3.65
C TYR A 307 8.62 3.21 -4.64
N PRO A 308 7.81 3.51 -5.66
CA PRO A 308 8.08 4.60 -6.59
C PRO A 308 7.83 5.95 -5.91
N LEU A 309 8.88 6.70 -5.60
CA LEU A 309 8.75 8.02 -4.96
C LEU A 309 8.61 9.11 -6.04
N THR A 310 7.36 9.48 -6.31
CA THR A 310 6.99 10.60 -7.19
C THR A 310 6.64 11.82 -6.34
N PRO A 311 7.16 13.03 -6.61
CA PRO A 311 6.80 14.21 -5.82
C PRO A 311 5.29 14.47 -5.82
N THR A 312 4.75 14.86 -4.67
CA THR A 312 3.36 15.35 -4.58
C THR A 312 3.23 16.75 -5.19
N HIS A 313 2.02 17.17 -5.60
CA HIS A 313 1.84 18.53 -6.17
C HIS A 313 2.18 19.66 -5.17
N ASP A 314 2.04 19.37 -3.88
CA ASP A 314 2.26 20.26 -2.74
C ASP A 314 3.58 19.96 -1.99
N SER A 315 4.50 19.23 -2.64
CA SER A 315 5.66 18.56 -2.01
C SER A 315 6.50 19.47 -1.10
N ALA A 316 6.92 20.64 -1.60
CA ALA A 316 7.73 21.58 -0.84
C ALA A 316 6.97 22.18 0.36
N ALA A 317 5.70 22.54 0.17
CA ALA A 317 4.88 23.13 1.22
C ALA A 317 4.61 22.12 2.35
N ARG A 318 4.40 20.86 1.98
CA ARG A 318 4.20 19.75 2.90
C ARG A 318 5.46 19.42 3.69
N ALA A 319 6.63 19.36 3.04
CA ALA A 319 7.92 19.16 3.70
C ALA A 319 8.24 20.31 4.66
N ALA A 320 8.00 21.56 4.25
CA ALA A 320 8.19 22.73 5.11
C ALA A 320 7.29 22.70 6.37
N GLN A 321 6.02 22.33 6.24
CA GLN A 321 5.12 22.20 7.39
C GLN A 321 5.56 21.09 8.35
N ALA A 322 6.22 20.05 7.84
CA ALA A 322 6.80 18.96 8.64
C ALA A 322 8.16 19.31 9.27
N GLY A 323 8.66 20.54 9.10
CA GLY A 323 9.97 20.96 9.62
C GLY A 323 11.16 20.55 8.74
N LYS A 324 10.92 20.19 7.47
CA LYS A 324 11.92 19.73 6.50
C LYS A 324 12.03 20.69 5.30
N PRO A 325 12.52 21.94 5.47
CA PRO A 325 12.43 22.97 4.44
C PRO A 325 13.30 22.72 3.19
N ALA A 326 14.34 21.91 3.29
CA ALA A 326 15.16 21.46 2.15
C ALA A 326 14.68 20.13 1.54
N GLY A 327 13.63 19.57 2.12
CA GLY A 327 13.09 18.25 1.83
C GLY A 327 12.02 18.25 0.75
N ALA A 328 11.43 17.07 0.57
CA ALA A 328 10.31 16.86 -0.33
C ALA A 328 9.39 15.77 0.19
N ALA A 329 8.14 15.84 -0.26
CA ALA A 329 7.12 14.85 -0.03
C ALA A 329 6.81 14.04 -1.29
N TYR A 330 6.67 12.71 -1.14
CA TYR A 330 6.49 11.76 -2.25
C TYR A 330 5.33 10.79 -2.02
N PHE A 331 4.64 10.40 -3.09
CA PHE A 331 3.54 9.43 -3.05
C PHE A 331 3.95 8.02 -2.57
N SER A 332 2.94 7.26 -2.16
CA SER A 332 2.92 5.80 -2.03
C SER A 332 3.89 5.21 -1.02
N TYR A 333 4.05 5.81 0.16
CA TYR A 333 4.81 5.18 1.26
C TYR A 333 4.18 5.46 2.63
N PRO A 334 4.04 4.48 3.53
CA PRO A 334 4.59 3.12 3.47
C PRO A 334 3.68 2.10 2.78
N THR A 335 2.50 2.50 2.30
CA THR A 335 1.61 1.62 1.53
C THR A 335 1.64 1.99 0.05
N GLY A 336 1.28 1.08 -0.85
CA GLY A 336 1.35 1.35 -2.29
C GLY A 336 2.64 0.90 -2.96
N ASP A 337 3.22 -0.24 -2.55
CA ASP A 337 4.38 -0.81 -3.25
C ASP A 337 4.06 -1.08 -4.73
N LEU A 338 5.09 -1.25 -5.54
CA LEU A 338 4.99 -1.40 -6.99
C LEU A 338 4.09 -2.56 -7.42
N MET A 339 3.97 -3.61 -6.60
CA MET A 339 3.15 -4.79 -6.89
C MET A 339 1.72 -4.68 -6.36
N SER A 340 1.43 -3.74 -5.44
CA SER A 340 0.08 -3.42 -4.98
C SER A 340 -0.65 -2.42 -5.90
N PRO A 341 -1.97 -2.22 -5.73
CA PRO A 341 -2.64 -1.03 -6.27
C PRO A 341 -1.96 0.26 -5.81
N ALA A 342 -2.07 1.31 -6.62
CA ALA A 342 -1.65 2.65 -6.22
C ALA A 342 -2.51 3.14 -5.06
N VAL A 343 -1.92 3.95 -4.20
CA VAL A 343 -2.61 4.65 -3.10
C VAL A 343 -2.22 6.11 -3.18
N TYR A 344 -3.11 7.00 -2.73
CA TYR A 344 -2.85 8.43 -2.76
C TYR A 344 -3.20 9.02 -1.41
N TYR A 345 -2.61 10.16 -1.09
CA TYR A 345 -3.10 10.96 0.03
C TYR A 345 -4.37 11.70 -0.36
N THR A 346 -5.12 12.11 0.64
CA THR A 346 -6.31 12.92 0.49
C THR A 346 -5.92 14.38 0.24
N ARG A 347 -6.25 14.94 -0.94
CA ARG A 347 -5.95 16.34 -1.26
C ARG A 347 -6.56 17.27 -0.22
N ARG A 348 -5.76 18.21 0.25
CA ARG A 348 -6.19 19.26 1.16
C ARG A 348 -7.12 20.24 0.42
N MET A 349 -8.31 20.52 0.95
CA MET A 349 -9.15 21.62 0.46
C MET A 349 -8.64 22.96 0.99
N MET A 350 -8.86 24.04 0.25
CA MET A 350 -8.43 25.38 0.67
C MET A 350 -9.01 25.77 2.04
N GLY A 351 -8.13 25.97 3.01
CA GLY A 351 -8.47 26.34 4.38
C GLY A 351 -8.40 25.19 5.40
N GLU A 352 -8.28 23.94 4.97
CA GLU A 352 -8.01 22.79 5.86
C GLU A 352 -6.61 22.92 6.48
N THR A 353 -6.32 22.35 7.65
CA THR A 353 -4.94 22.21 8.18
C THR A 353 -4.89 21.10 9.21
N PRO A 354 -3.93 20.16 9.26
CA PRO A 354 -2.70 20.04 8.46
C PRO A 354 -2.91 19.26 7.15
N TYR A 355 -1.85 19.07 6.36
CA TYR A 355 -1.88 18.15 5.22
C TYR A 355 -2.11 16.69 5.63
N ASP A 356 -2.85 15.93 4.82
CA ASP A 356 -2.94 14.47 4.95
C ASP A 356 -1.65 13.79 4.50
N ASN A 357 -0.74 13.48 5.42
CA ASN A 357 0.52 12.77 5.09
C ASN A 357 0.35 11.25 5.00
N THR A 358 -0.88 10.74 4.94
CA THR A 358 -1.11 9.30 4.77
C THR A 358 -0.59 8.84 3.42
N ASN A 359 0.23 7.80 3.41
CA ASN A 359 0.91 7.29 2.23
C ASN A 359 1.86 8.30 1.57
N VAL A 360 2.41 9.23 2.36
CA VAL A 360 3.42 10.19 1.90
C VAL A 360 4.74 9.96 2.62
N ASN A 361 5.82 9.80 1.85
CA ASN A 361 7.17 9.83 2.39
C ASN A 361 7.68 11.28 2.51
N LEU A 362 8.28 11.65 3.64
CA LEU A 362 8.82 12.99 3.90
C LEU A 362 10.33 12.93 4.10
N GLU A 363 11.05 13.32 3.05
CA GLU A 363 12.51 13.33 3.02
C GLU A 363 13.09 14.65 3.52
N ASP A 364 14.28 14.59 4.12
CA ASP A 364 15.01 15.79 4.57
C ASP A 364 15.80 16.48 3.44
N SER A 365 16.00 15.78 2.31
CA SER A 365 16.73 16.27 1.14
C SER A 365 16.15 15.71 -0.16
N THR A 366 16.30 16.45 -1.25
CA THR A 366 15.96 16.04 -2.62
C THR A 366 17.17 15.46 -3.40
N SER A 367 18.34 15.37 -2.75
CA SER A 367 19.60 15.02 -3.42
C SER A 367 19.85 13.52 -3.59
N VAL A 368 19.02 12.66 -2.99
CA VAL A 368 19.18 11.21 -3.06
C VAL A 368 18.32 10.65 -4.18
N ASP A 369 18.75 9.56 -4.81
CA ASP A 369 17.99 8.90 -5.89
C ASP A 369 17.02 7.83 -5.35
N GLY A 370 17.05 7.58 -4.04
CA GLY A 370 16.29 6.53 -3.37
C GLY A 370 16.90 6.19 -2.02
N PHE A 371 16.32 5.19 -1.36
CA PHE A 371 16.89 4.56 -0.17
C PHE A 371 16.62 3.06 -0.21
N GLN A 372 17.42 2.30 0.53
CA GLN A 372 17.21 0.89 0.77
C GLN A 372 17.15 0.65 2.28
N ASP A 373 16.24 -0.24 2.67
CA ASP A 373 16.09 -0.75 4.02
C ASP A 373 15.74 -2.25 3.97
N ALA A 374 15.70 -2.91 5.12
CA ALA A 374 15.38 -4.34 5.21
C ALA A 374 14.03 -4.67 4.56
N GLY A 375 14.07 -5.24 3.35
CA GLY A 375 12.90 -5.65 2.58
C GLY A 375 12.23 -4.53 1.78
N VAL A 376 12.85 -3.35 1.69
CA VAL A 376 12.28 -2.15 1.06
C VAL A 376 13.33 -1.45 0.20
N ILE A 377 12.94 -1.07 -1.03
CA ILE A 377 13.71 -0.16 -1.89
C ILE A 377 12.77 0.97 -2.31
N ALA A 378 13.17 2.20 -2.05
CA ALA A 378 12.49 3.38 -2.57
C ALA A 378 13.28 3.95 -3.74
N ILE A 379 12.60 4.25 -4.84
CA ILE A 379 13.22 4.77 -6.07
C ILE A 379 12.58 6.10 -6.41
N MET A 380 13.36 7.18 -6.39
CA MET A 380 12.87 8.51 -6.74
C MET A 380 12.61 8.68 -8.24
N GLN A 381 11.73 9.61 -8.59
CA GLN A 381 11.43 9.92 -9.99
C GLN A 381 12.69 10.27 -10.81
N SER A 382 13.71 10.90 -10.20
CA SER A 382 14.99 11.17 -10.86
C SER A 382 15.66 9.88 -11.35
N ALA A 383 15.73 8.86 -10.50
CA ALA A 383 16.25 7.53 -10.84
C ALA A 383 15.40 6.83 -11.91
N ILE A 384 14.07 6.99 -11.88
CA ILE A 384 13.18 6.45 -12.94
C ILE A 384 13.50 7.11 -14.28
N ALA A 385 13.74 8.43 -14.29
CA ALA A 385 14.06 9.20 -15.49
C ALA A 385 15.41 8.82 -16.13
N GLN A 386 16.36 8.29 -15.35
CA GLN A 386 17.62 7.73 -15.88
C GLN A 386 17.39 6.44 -16.71
N GLY A 387 16.20 5.85 -16.60
CA GLY A 387 15.72 4.79 -17.47
C GLY A 387 16.10 3.38 -17.04
N ARG A 388 15.72 2.42 -17.88
CA ARG A 388 15.71 0.99 -17.56
C ARG A 388 17.06 0.42 -17.10
N GLN A 389 18.16 0.80 -17.77
CA GLN A 389 19.48 0.26 -17.44
C GLN A 389 19.99 0.73 -16.07
N TYR A 390 19.71 2.00 -15.72
CA TYR A 390 20.03 2.53 -14.41
C TYR A 390 19.25 1.78 -13.33
N PHE A 391 17.93 1.66 -13.49
CA PHE A 391 17.08 0.91 -12.56
C PHE A 391 17.55 -0.54 -12.39
N TRP A 392 17.90 -1.24 -13.47
CA TRP A 392 18.43 -2.60 -13.37
C TRP A 392 19.77 -2.69 -12.64
N SER A 393 20.62 -1.66 -12.76
CA SER A 393 21.87 -1.58 -12.01
C SER A 393 21.60 -1.42 -10.51
N VAL A 394 20.77 -0.45 -10.14
CA VAL A 394 20.33 -0.23 -8.75
C VAL A 394 19.70 -1.50 -8.19
N LEU A 395 18.75 -2.10 -8.91
CA LEU A 395 18.06 -3.29 -8.44
C LEU A 395 19.00 -4.48 -8.20
N ARG A 396 20.01 -4.72 -9.04
CA ARG A 396 20.99 -5.78 -8.77
C ARG A 396 21.85 -5.46 -7.55
N HIS A 397 22.28 -4.20 -7.43
CA HIS A 397 23.10 -3.70 -6.32
C HIS A 397 22.36 -3.87 -4.99
N GLU A 398 21.18 -3.25 -4.86
CA GLU A 398 20.41 -3.26 -3.61
C GLU A 398 19.98 -4.66 -3.18
N LEU A 399 19.60 -5.52 -4.15
CA LEU A 399 19.24 -6.90 -3.86
C LEU A 399 20.44 -7.73 -3.40
N GLN A 400 21.65 -7.39 -3.84
CA GLN A 400 22.84 -8.12 -3.43
C GLN A 400 23.11 -7.96 -1.93
N HIS A 401 22.78 -6.80 -1.32
CA HIS A 401 22.84 -6.63 0.12
C HIS A 401 21.88 -7.57 0.85
N ALA A 402 20.62 -7.61 0.40
CA ALA A 402 19.61 -8.48 0.99
C ALA A 402 19.91 -9.98 0.78
N ALA A 403 20.52 -10.34 -0.35
CA ALA A 403 20.80 -11.72 -0.71
C ALA A 403 22.00 -12.33 0.03
N ASP A 404 22.90 -11.50 0.57
CA ASP A 404 24.21 -11.94 1.03
C ASP A 404 24.36 -12.14 2.55
N PHE A 405 23.31 -11.83 3.33
CA PHE A 405 23.23 -12.16 4.78
C PHE A 405 24.44 -11.68 5.60
N HIS A 406 24.94 -10.48 5.33
CA HIS A 406 26.15 -9.97 5.99
C HIS A 406 25.91 -9.57 7.47
N GLY A 407 26.99 -9.55 8.24
CA GLY A 407 27.00 -9.07 9.62
C GLY A 407 27.00 -7.54 9.74
N ALA A 408 27.11 -7.04 10.97
CA ALA A 408 27.04 -5.61 11.30
C ALA A 408 28.42 -4.93 11.47
N ALA A 409 29.54 -5.65 11.30
CA ALA A 409 30.86 -5.05 11.43
C ALA A 409 31.23 -4.24 10.17
N ASP A 410 32.11 -3.23 10.29
CA ASP A 410 32.57 -2.41 9.15
C ASP A 410 33.11 -3.25 7.99
N ILE A 411 33.81 -4.34 8.29
CA ILE A 411 34.33 -5.24 7.25
C ILE A 411 33.20 -6.01 6.53
N ASP A 412 32.10 -6.28 7.21
CA ASP A 412 30.92 -6.92 6.59
C ASP A 412 30.19 -5.92 5.70
N GLY A 413 30.07 -4.66 6.15
CA GLY A 413 29.65 -3.52 5.33
C GLY A 413 30.48 -3.40 4.06
N TYR A 414 31.81 -3.33 4.19
CA TYR A 414 32.70 -3.22 3.02
C TYR A 414 32.52 -4.40 2.05
N LYS A 415 32.46 -5.64 2.56
CA LYS A 415 32.34 -6.83 1.71
C LYS A 415 31.01 -6.87 0.97
N THR A 416 29.90 -6.45 1.60
CA THR A 416 28.58 -6.41 0.95
C THR A 416 28.57 -5.38 -0.18
N GLU A 417 29.09 -4.18 0.05
CA GLU A 417 29.26 -3.14 -0.97
C GLU A 417 30.14 -3.61 -2.12
N PHE A 418 31.28 -4.20 -1.79
CA PHE A 418 32.21 -4.73 -2.78
C PHE A 418 31.54 -5.75 -3.71
N ARG A 419 30.74 -6.68 -3.15
CA ARG A 419 29.99 -7.65 -3.95
C ARG A 419 28.90 -7.01 -4.79
N ALA A 420 28.16 -6.06 -4.24
CA ALA A 420 27.12 -5.33 -4.95
C ALA A 420 27.69 -4.59 -6.17
N TYR A 421 28.81 -3.88 -6.01
CA TYR A 421 29.50 -3.23 -7.13
C TYR A 421 30.17 -4.22 -8.09
N TRP A 422 30.73 -5.32 -7.62
CA TRP A 422 31.41 -6.28 -8.49
C TRP A 422 30.44 -7.14 -9.30
N LEU A 423 29.34 -7.60 -8.69
CA LEU A 423 28.37 -8.53 -9.29
C LEU A 423 27.20 -7.79 -9.94
N GLY A 424 26.69 -6.75 -9.27
CA GLY A 424 25.44 -6.09 -9.64
C GLY A 424 25.61 -4.85 -10.52
N SER A 425 26.69 -4.09 -10.31
CA SER A 425 26.98 -2.87 -11.07
C SER A 425 27.82 -3.16 -12.30
N ARG A 426 27.25 -2.91 -13.50
CA ARG A 426 27.97 -3.10 -14.78
C ARG A 426 29.09 -2.08 -15.01
N GLU A 427 29.13 -1.02 -14.22
CA GLU A 427 30.13 0.04 -14.31
C GLU A 427 31.58 -0.49 -14.24
N TYR A 428 31.82 -1.50 -13.40
CA TYR A 428 33.15 -2.06 -13.17
C TYR A 428 33.49 -3.25 -14.07
N ASP A 429 32.55 -3.70 -14.91
CA ASP A 429 32.76 -4.86 -15.79
C ASP A 429 33.86 -4.63 -16.83
N ALA A 430 34.04 -3.38 -17.27
CA ALA A 430 35.09 -2.99 -18.20
C ALA A 430 36.49 -3.01 -17.56
N ILE A 431 36.59 -3.01 -16.23
CA ILE A 431 37.87 -3.00 -15.52
C ILE A 431 38.35 -4.43 -15.32
N SER A 432 39.62 -4.69 -15.67
CA SER A 432 40.20 -6.03 -15.59
C SER A 432 40.21 -6.58 -14.16
N PRO A 433 39.67 -7.81 -13.94
CA PRO A 433 39.73 -8.48 -12.64
C PRO A 433 41.05 -9.23 -12.40
N THR A 434 41.96 -9.25 -13.38
CA THR A 434 43.23 -10.00 -13.32
C THR A 434 44.47 -9.12 -13.44
N ARG A 435 44.35 -7.92 -14.01
CA ARG A 435 45.46 -6.95 -14.09
C ARG A 435 45.84 -6.48 -12.69
N LEU A 436 47.10 -6.67 -12.31
CA LEU A 436 47.60 -6.20 -11.03
C LEU A 436 47.95 -4.70 -11.08
N VAL A 437 47.68 -4.00 -9.98
CA VAL A 437 48.02 -2.58 -9.77
C VAL A 437 48.56 -2.37 -8.36
N HIS A 438 49.38 -1.34 -8.15
CA HIS A 438 49.98 -1.01 -6.86
C HIS A 438 49.46 0.34 -6.36
N HIS A 439 48.71 0.33 -5.26
CA HIS A 439 48.15 1.53 -4.65
C HIS A 439 48.09 1.38 -3.13
N LYS A 440 48.22 2.49 -2.40
CA LYS A 440 48.19 2.53 -0.92
C LYS A 440 49.12 1.50 -0.24
N GLY A 441 50.26 1.16 -0.86
CA GLY A 441 51.23 0.19 -0.33
C GLY A 441 50.84 -1.29 -0.47
N TRP A 442 49.77 -1.60 -1.20
CA TRP A 442 49.27 -2.95 -1.46
C TRP A 442 49.21 -3.26 -2.96
N THR A 443 49.22 -4.55 -3.28
CA THR A 443 48.96 -5.06 -4.63
C THR A 443 47.51 -5.47 -4.71
N TRP A 444 46.83 -5.02 -5.75
CA TRP A 444 45.40 -5.25 -6.00
C TRP A 444 45.22 -5.82 -7.39
N ASN A 445 44.07 -6.43 -7.68
CA ASN A 445 43.59 -6.41 -9.05
C ASN A 445 42.93 -5.05 -9.37
N ALA A 446 42.95 -4.65 -10.63
CA ALA A 446 42.52 -3.31 -11.04
C ALA A 446 41.05 -3.03 -10.71
N ARG A 447 40.16 -4.03 -10.88
CA ARG A 447 38.75 -3.92 -10.55
C ARG A 447 38.51 -3.74 -9.06
N GLN A 448 39.21 -4.52 -8.23
CA GLN A 448 39.12 -4.44 -6.78
C GLN A 448 39.51 -3.04 -6.29
N TYR A 449 40.63 -2.52 -6.78
CA TYR A 449 41.07 -1.18 -6.40
C TYR A 449 40.10 -0.09 -6.85
N ALA A 450 39.52 -0.20 -8.05
CA ALA A 450 38.55 0.79 -8.52
C ALA A 450 37.30 0.86 -7.62
N ILE A 451 36.75 -0.30 -7.23
CA ILE A 451 35.62 -0.38 -6.30
C ILE A 451 36.02 0.13 -4.92
N PHE A 452 37.16 -0.33 -4.38
CA PHE A 452 37.67 0.15 -3.10
C PHE A 452 37.86 1.68 -3.10
N ASN A 453 38.43 2.24 -4.18
CA ASN A 453 38.66 3.67 -4.27
C ASN A 453 37.36 4.46 -4.27
N ASN A 454 36.33 3.99 -4.99
CA ASN A 454 34.99 4.58 -4.96
C ASN A 454 34.43 4.61 -3.53
N LEU A 455 34.45 3.47 -2.83
CA LEU A 455 34.00 3.37 -1.44
C LEU A 455 34.83 4.24 -0.49
N TYR A 456 36.15 4.28 -0.67
CA TYR A 456 37.06 5.05 0.16
C TYR A 456 36.87 6.58 0.01
N THR A 457 36.49 7.06 -1.17
CA THR A 457 36.34 8.51 -1.43
C THR A 457 34.91 9.03 -1.27
N SER A 458 33.92 8.15 -1.19
CA SER A 458 32.52 8.53 -1.05
C SER A 458 32.20 9.05 0.35
N ALA A 459 31.36 10.09 0.43
CA ALA A 459 30.81 10.57 1.69
C ALA A 459 29.83 9.55 2.30
N ASP A 460 29.09 8.82 1.46
CA ASP A 460 28.09 7.82 1.87
C ASP A 460 28.73 6.60 2.55
N TYR A 461 30.01 6.34 2.26
CA TYR A 461 30.79 5.23 2.79
C TYR A 461 31.96 5.69 3.68
N ALA A 462 31.80 6.82 4.39
CA ALA A 462 32.85 7.43 5.22
C ALA A 462 33.51 6.46 6.23
N TYR A 463 32.79 5.42 6.66
CA TYR A 463 33.32 4.38 7.54
C TYR A 463 34.51 3.62 6.91
N VAL A 464 34.54 3.41 5.58
CA VAL A 464 35.62 2.69 4.89
C VAL A 464 36.93 3.47 5.00
N LYS A 465 36.88 4.78 4.79
CA LYS A 465 38.04 5.66 4.95
C LYS A 465 38.51 5.70 6.40
N THR A 466 37.57 5.88 7.33
CA THR A 466 37.87 5.93 8.77
C THR A 466 38.55 4.64 9.25
N ALA A 467 37.98 3.48 8.93
CA ALA A 467 38.53 2.18 9.32
C ALA A 467 39.88 1.88 8.63
N TRP A 468 40.04 2.27 7.37
CA TRP A 468 41.31 2.12 6.65
C TRP A 468 42.41 2.98 7.28
N ASP A 469 42.18 4.28 7.43
CA ASP A 469 43.19 5.24 7.87
C ASP A 469 43.58 5.05 9.35
N ALA A 470 42.67 4.54 10.18
CA ALA A 470 42.95 4.21 11.58
C ALA A 470 44.12 3.22 11.75
N GLU A 471 44.43 2.43 10.73
CA GLU A 471 45.49 1.42 10.75
C GLU A 471 46.80 1.90 10.08
N ASP A 472 46.87 3.12 9.53
CA ASP A 472 48.03 3.59 8.75
C ASP A 472 49.32 3.71 9.58
N ALA A 473 49.20 4.01 10.88
CA ALA A 473 50.33 4.07 11.80
C ALA A 473 50.77 2.68 12.30
N LEU A 474 49.97 1.63 12.09
CA LEU A 474 50.27 0.29 12.60
C LEU A 474 51.29 -0.43 11.69
N PRO A 475 52.13 -1.32 12.26
CA PRO A 475 52.91 -2.27 11.48
C PRO A 475 51.99 -3.10 10.57
N ARG A 476 52.44 -3.46 9.37
CA ARG A 476 51.63 -4.14 8.34
C ARG A 476 50.88 -5.38 8.85
N ALA A 477 51.49 -6.13 9.77
CA ALA A 477 50.88 -7.32 10.39
C ALA A 477 49.65 -7.00 11.27
N GLY A 478 49.63 -5.81 11.89
CA GLY A 478 48.55 -5.34 12.75
C GLY A 478 47.43 -4.59 12.04
N ARG A 479 47.49 -4.43 10.71
CA ARG A 479 46.46 -3.76 9.90
C ARG A 479 45.37 -4.75 9.51
N ASN A 480 44.47 -5.05 10.43
CA ASN A 480 43.47 -6.10 10.27
C ASN A 480 42.42 -5.75 9.21
N PHE A 481 41.89 -4.52 9.23
CA PHE A 481 40.93 -4.04 8.24
C PHE A 481 41.57 -3.91 6.86
N GLN A 482 42.73 -3.25 6.74
CA GLN A 482 43.42 -3.09 5.45
C GLN A 482 43.73 -4.45 4.83
N ARG A 483 44.23 -5.40 5.63
CA ARG A 483 44.49 -6.76 5.16
C ARG A 483 43.21 -7.47 4.74
N ALA A 484 42.15 -7.39 5.54
CA ALA A 484 40.88 -8.05 5.20
C ALA A 484 40.29 -7.51 3.89
N VAL A 485 40.39 -6.20 3.64
CA VAL A 485 39.98 -5.55 2.38
C VAL A 485 40.82 -6.06 1.19
N VAL A 486 42.15 -6.07 1.34
CA VAL A 486 43.07 -6.50 0.26
C VAL A 486 42.93 -8.00 -0.01
N ASP A 487 42.83 -8.82 1.03
CA ASP A 487 42.67 -10.28 0.96
C ASP A 487 41.28 -10.66 0.38
N PHE A 488 40.29 -9.77 0.41
CA PHE A 488 38.97 -9.95 -0.21
C PHE A 488 38.97 -9.52 -1.69
N TRP A 489 39.86 -10.12 -2.48
CA TRP A 489 40.13 -9.73 -3.88
C TRP A 489 39.14 -10.28 -4.91
N ARG A 490 38.12 -11.03 -4.48
CA ARG A 490 37.06 -11.61 -5.32
C ARG A 490 35.72 -11.61 -4.58
N PRO A 491 34.59 -11.54 -5.29
CA PRO A 491 33.25 -11.37 -4.70
C PRO A 491 32.72 -12.70 -4.13
N VAL A 492 33.36 -13.22 -3.09
CA VAL A 492 32.90 -14.45 -2.45
C VAL A 492 31.59 -14.16 -1.71
N SER A 493 30.50 -14.76 -2.19
CA SER A 493 29.11 -14.50 -1.75
C SER A 493 28.37 -15.80 -1.52
N VAL A 494 27.45 -15.83 -0.56
CA VAL A 494 26.53 -16.97 -0.37
C VAL A 494 25.53 -17.07 -1.53
N ASN A 495 25.10 -15.93 -2.07
CA ASN A 495 24.08 -15.85 -3.11
C ASN A 495 24.48 -14.86 -4.22
N PRO A 496 25.52 -15.19 -5.02
CA PRO A 496 26.06 -14.29 -6.03
C PRO A 496 25.12 -14.04 -7.22
N SER A 497 24.01 -14.77 -7.30
CA SER A 497 23.03 -14.69 -8.39
C SER A 497 21.71 -14.09 -7.94
N ASN A 498 21.60 -13.60 -6.70
CA ASN A 498 20.36 -13.13 -6.08
C ASN A 498 19.21 -14.16 -6.16
N SER A 499 19.47 -15.46 -6.20
CA SER A 499 18.42 -16.48 -6.28
C SER A 499 17.61 -16.56 -4.99
N LEU A 500 16.28 -16.49 -5.11
CA LEU A 500 15.36 -16.75 -3.99
C LEU A 500 15.59 -18.12 -3.38
N ARG A 501 15.81 -19.13 -4.22
CA ARG A 501 15.96 -20.53 -3.84
C ARG A 501 17.27 -20.76 -3.08
N VAL A 502 18.35 -20.08 -3.48
CA VAL A 502 19.62 -20.09 -2.72
C VAL A 502 19.44 -19.44 -1.35
N GLY A 503 18.76 -18.29 -1.29
CA GLY A 503 18.45 -17.61 -0.03
C GLY A 503 17.60 -18.46 0.93
N ASP A 504 16.58 -19.14 0.40
CA ASP A 504 15.73 -20.07 1.16
C ASP A 504 16.52 -21.29 1.64
N PHE A 505 17.31 -21.90 0.77
CA PHE A 505 18.17 -23.02 1.15
C PHE A 505 19.13 -22.63 2.27
N TYR A 506 19.83 -21.49 2.13
CA TYR A 506 20.75 -21.00 3.15
C TYR A 506 20.05 -20.72 4.48
N SER A 507 18.88 -20.06 4.45
CA SER A 507 18.09 -19.77 5.65
C SER A 507 17.63 -21.05 6.36
N LYS A 508 17.22 -22.09 5.62
CA LYS A 508 16.87 -23.39 6.22
C LYS A 508 18.09 -24.16 6.72
N LEU A 509 19.23 -24.01 6.06
CA LEU A 509 20.49 -24.60 6.50
C LEU A 509 20.92 -24.02 7.84
N THR A 510 20.94 -22.69 7.98
CA THR A 510 21.37 -22.02 9.21
C THR A 510 20.41 -22.23 10.38
N ALA A 511 19.12 -22.40 10.10
CA ALA A 511 18.11 -22.77 11.10
C ALA A 511 18.17 -24.24 11.53
N THR A 512 18.90 -25.10 10.80
CA THR A 512 19.06 -26.52 11.14
C THR A 512 20.30 -26.71 12.02
N SER A 513 20.13 -27.47 13.10
CA SER A 513 21.22 -27.80 14.00
C SER A 513 21.69 -29.26 13.86
N HIS A 514 22.84 -29.57 14.47
CA HIS A 514 23.28 -30.94 14.65
C HIS A 514 22.32 -31.79 15.47
N ALA A 515 21.61 -31.21 16.44
CA ALA A 515 20.59 -31.91 17.23
C ALA A 515 19.35 -32.24 16.39
N ASP A 516 18.94 -31.34 15.50
CA ASP A 516 17.86 -31.62 14.54
C ASP A 516 18.20 -32.79 13.63
N CYS A 517 19.46 -32.87 13.19
CA CYS A 517 19.96 -33.99 12.40
C CYS A 517 19.93 -35.33 13.16
N ASP A 518 20.21 -35.31 14.47
CA ASP A 518 20.15 -36.52 15.31
C ASP A 518 18.71 -36.96 15.56
N ALA A 519 17.79 -36.00 15.73
CA ALA A 519 16.37 -36.25 15.90
C ALA A 519 15.68 -36.73 14.61
N ASP A 520 16.29 -36.52 13.44
CA ASP A 520 15.73 -36.91 12.14
C ASP A 520 15.87 -38.42 11.87
N THR A 521 14.75 -39.12 12.01
CA THR A 521 14.66 -40.55 11.73
C THR A 521 13.57 -40.84 10.70
N ARG A 522 13.58 -42.02 10.10
CA ARG A 522 12.54 -42.42 9.13
C ARG A 522 11.14 -42.49 9.77
N ALA A 523 11.08 -42.87 11.05
CA ALA A 523 9.83 -42.95 11.81
C ALA A 523 9.37 -41.59 12.35
N THR A 524 10.33 -40.72 12.65
CA THR A 524 10.10 -39.38 13.21
C THR A 524 10.95 -38.36 12.45
N PRO A 525 10.46 -37.85 11.31
CA PRO A 525 11.17 -36.80 10.57
C PRO A 525 11.23 -35.50 11.38
N ASN A 526 12.39 -34.84 11.39
CA ASN A 526 12.52 -33.53 12.03
C ASN A 526 12.05 -32.43 11.05
N ALA A 527 11.29 -31.45 11.54
CA ALA A 527 10.70 -30.40 10.71
C ALA A 527 11.75 -29.51 10.02
N ASN A 528 12.85 -29.16 10.71
CA ASN A 528 13.92 -28.34 10.15
C ASN A 528 14.66 -29.09 9.04
N VAL A 529 14.99 -30.37 9.29
CA VAL A 529 15.64 -31.23 8.28
C VAL A 529 14.71 -31.46 7.08
N ALA A 530 13.41 -31.67 7.31
CA ALA A 530 12.43 -31.79 6.22
C ALA A 530 12.34 -30.51 5.40
N ALA A 531 12.28 -29.33 6.03
CA ALA A 531 12.27 -28.04 5.35
C ALA A 531 13.56 -27.81 4.53
N LEU A 532 14.72 -28.23 5.05
CA LEU A 532 15.99 -28.18 4.33
C LEU A 532 16.02 -29.10 3.11
N ARG A 533 15.44 -30.30 3.19
CA ARG A 533 15.29 -31.20 2.03
C ARG A 533 14.39 -30.57 0.96
N VAL A 534 13.27 -29.99 1.36
CA VAL A 534 12.34 -29.32 0.45
C VAL A 534 13.00 -28.13 -0.24
N SER A 535 13.73 -27.28 0.49
CA SER A 535 14.45 -26.15 -0.13
C SER A 535 15.59 -26.62 -1.04
N ALA A 536 16.27 -27.72 -0.70
CA ALA A 536 17.26 -28.34 -1.59
C ALA A 536 16.65 -28.88 -2.88
N MET A 537 15.45 -29.48 -2.81
CA MET A 537 14.71 -29.93 -4.00
C MET A 537 14.17 -28.76 -4.84
N ALA A 538 13.83 -27.65 -4.20
CA ALA A 538 13.34 -26.44 -4.87
C ALA A 538 14.45 -25.70 -5.64
N LEU A 539 15.73 -26.01 -5.39
CA LEU A 539 16.83 -25.53 -6.23
C LEU A 539 16.70 -26.14 -7.63
N ASP A 540 16.16 -25.35 -8.56
CA ASP A 540 16.14 -25.60 -9.99
C ASP A 540 17.57 -25.94 -10.50
N ARG A 541 17.64 -26.74 -11.58
CA ARG A 541 18.83 -26.96 -12.41
C ARG A 541 19.63 -25.67 -12.70
N ASN A 542 18.95 -24.53 -12.84
CA ASN A 542 19.60 -23.23 -13.11
C ASN A 542 20.28 -22.60 -11.87
N ASP A 543 19.77 -22.86 -10.67
CA ASP A 543 20.23 -22.20 -9.44
C ASP A 543 21.13 -23.13 -8.59
N ARG A 544 21.00 -24.46 -8.74
CA ARG A 544 21.88 -25.43 -8.03
C ARG A 544 23.37 -25.19 -8.30
N ARG A 545 23.72 -24.63 -9.46
CA ARG A 545 25.12 -24.32 -9.82
C ARG A 545 25.70 -23.24 -8.90
N ASP A 546 24.87 -22.38 -8.34
CA ASP A 546 25.27 -21.31 -7.43
C ASP A 546 25.56 -21.82 -6.03
N VAL A 547 25.21 -23.08 -5.75
CA VAL A 547 25.51 -23.80 -4.52
C VAL A 547 26.73 -24.71 -4.74
N TRP A 548 26.82 -25.36 -5.91
CA TRP A 548 27.81 -26.41 -6.21
C TRP A 548 29.27 -25.98 -6.03
N HIS A 549 29.63 -24.80 -6.55
CA HIS A 549 31.01 -24.28 -6.50
C HIS A 549 31.17 -23.13 -5.51
N ASN A 550 30.18 -22.92 -4.66
CA ASN A 550 30.15 -21.79 -3.76
C ASN A 550 30.95 -22.09 -2.49
N LEU A 551 32.04 -21.34 -2.31
CA LEU A 551 32.95 -21.54 -1.19
C LEU A 551 32.27 -21.27 0.17
N GLU A 552 31.40 -20.26 0.25
CA GLU A 552 30.71 -19.93 1.50
C GLU A 552 29.67 -20.99 1.83
N MET A 553 28.93 -21.46 0.84
CA MET A 553 27.99 -22.56 1.03
C MET A 553 28.70 -23.85 1.45
N ALA A 554 29.84 -24.17 0.81
CA ALA A 554 30.65 -25.34 1.16
C ALA A 554 31.21 -25.27 2.60
N ARG A 555 31.49 -24.06 3.11
CA ARG A 555 31.90 -23.81 4.49
C ARG A 555 30.73 -23.90 5.47
N ALA A 556 29.56 -23.38 5.12
CA ALA A 556 28.38 -23.36 5.98
C ALA A 556 27.78 -24.75 6.21
N ILE A 557 27.71 -25.59 5.17
CA ILE A 557 27.11 -26.93 5.25
C ILE A 557 27.63 -27.78 6.43
N PRO A 558 28.95 -28.01 6.59
CA PRO A 558 29.45 -28.83 7.69
C PRO A 558 29.34 -28.19 9.08
N VAL A 559 29.08 -26.88 9.17
CA VAL A 559 28.86 -26.18 10.44
C VAL A 559 27.48 -26.50 11.00
N HIS A 560 26.48 -26.64 10.13
CA HIS A 560 25.07 -26.74 10.53
C HIS A 560 24.52 -28.17 10.49
N ILE A 561 24.99 -29.03 9.56
CA ILE A 561 24.40 -30.35 9.35
C ILE A 561 25.41 -31.50 9.43
N LYS A 562 24.97 -32.61 10.05
CA LYS A 562 25.79 -33.82 10.22
C LYS A 562 25.94 -34.62 8.93
N SER A 563 26.93 -35.52 8.92
CA SER A 563 27.36 -36.28 7.74
C SER A 563 26.24 -37.07 7.03
N ARG A 564 25.26 -37.63 7.76
CA ARG A 564 24.12 -38.35 7.16
C ARG A 564 23.24 -37.40 6.34
N VAL A 565 22.71 -36.35 6.97
CA VAL A 565 21.86 -35.35 6.30
C VAL A 565 22.65 -34.66 5.19
N ARG A 566 23.92 -34.33 5.42
CA ARG A 566 24.81 -33.77 4.40
C ARG A 566 24.90 -34.67 3.15
N ARG A 567 25.09 -35.98 3.31
CA ARG A 567 25.11 -36.92 2.16
C ARG A 567 23.78 -36.93 1.41
N GLU A 568 22.66 -36.84 2.11
CA GLU A 568 21.33 -36.78 1.48
C GLU A 568 21.16 -35.50 0.68
N ILE A 569 21.49 -34.34 1.26
CA ILE A 569 21.45 -33.03 0.58
C ILE A 569 22.41 -33.02 -0.62
N SER A 570 23.63 -33.55 -0.48
CA SER A 570 24.56 -33.70 -1.59
C SER A 570 23.94 -34.52 -2.73
N ARG A 571 23.31 -35.66 -2.43
CA ARG A 571 22.62 -36.46 -3.47
C ARG A 571 21.49 -35.69 -4.15
N ILE A 572 20.67 -34.95 -3.40
CA ILE A 572 19.56 -34.14 -3.96
C ILE A 572 20.12 -33.10 -4.94
N LEU A 573 21.20 -32.44 -4.55
CA LEU A 573 21.89 -31.45 -5.38
C LEU A 573 22.74 -32.09 -6.50
N SER A 574 22.84 -33.42 -6.49
CA SER A 574 23.71 -34.24 -7.33
C SER A 574 25.22 -34.00 -7.14
N LEU A 575 25.62 -33.42 -5.99
CA LEU A 575 27.01 -33.05 -5.60
C LEU A 575 27.96 -34.24 -5.44
#